data_AF-A0A972TVZ3-F1
#
_entry.id   AF-A0A972TVZ3-F1
#
_cell.length_a   1.000
_cell.length_b   1.000
_cell.length_c   1.000
_cell.angle_alpha   90.00
_cell.angle_beta   90.00
_cell.angle_gamma   90.00
#
_symmetry.space_group_name_H-M   'P 1'
#
loop_
_entity.id
_entity.type
_entity.pdbx_description
1 polymer ?
#
loop_
_entity_poly.entity_id
_entity_poly.type
_entity_poly.pdbx_seq_one_letter_code
_entity_poly.pdbx_strand_id
1 'polypeptide(L)' 'MAFLKAVAGKEITPGIIAVIQSFGSRINLHPHLHFLLTEGGEDQEGQFHKLSFFYKH' A
#
# COMPACT_ATOMS: atom_id res chain seq x y z
N MET A 1 5.14 6.25 5.73
CA MET A 1 5.90 6.80 4.58
C MET A 1 7.39 6.51 4.62
N ALA A 2 8.07 6.49 5.78
CA ALA A 2 9.50 6.16 5.88
C ALA A 2 9.90 4.85 5.18
N PHE A 3 9.08 3.79 5.28
CA PHE A 3 9.30 2.52 4.57
C PHE A 3 9.28 2.69 3.04
N LEU A 4 8.26 3.37 2.50
CA LEU A 4 8.13 3.59 1.05
C LEU A 4 9.27 4.46 0.53
N LYS A 5 9.69 5.47 1.30
CA LYS A 5 10.89 6.27 1.00
C LYS A 5 12.16 5.42 0.98
N ALA A 6 12.31 4.51 1.94
CA ALA A 6 13.46 3.62 2.02
C ALA A 6 13.53 2.65 0.83
N VAL A 7 12.38 2.12 0.37
CA VAL A 7 12.33 1.20 -0.78
C VAL A 7 12.43 1.94 -2.11
N ALA A 8 11.76 3.08 -2.26
CA ALA A 8 11.77 3.86 -3.50
C ALA A 8 13.08 4.62 -3.74
N GLY A 9 13.90 4.81 -2.70
CA GLY A 9 15.09 5.68 -2.73
C GLY A 9 14.77 7.17 -2.84
N LYS A 10 13.48 7.54 -2.79
CA LYS A 10 12.97 8.91 -2.86
C LYS A 10 11.62 9.04 -2.20
N GLU A 11 11.19 10.27 -1.95
CA GLU A 11 9.88 10.55 -1.40
C GLU A 11 8.81 10.36 -2.46
N ILE A 12 7.84 9.47 -2.16
CA ILE A 12 6.67 9.20 -2.99
C ILE A 12 5.43 9.10 -2.10
N THR A 13 4.27 9.44 -2.67
CA THR A 13 2.96 9.32 -2.04
C THR A 13 2.18 8.20 -2.73
N PRO A 14 1.91 7.06 -2.06
CA PRO A 14 1.11 6.00 -2.64
C PRO A 14 -0.38 6.36 -2.61
N GLY A 15 -1.16 5.76 -3.51
CA GLY A 15 -2.60 5.64 -3.34
C GLY A 15 -2.93 4.59 -2.27
N ILE A 16 -3.97 4.84 -1.48
CA ILE A 16 -4.44 3.92 -0.43
C ILE A 16 -5.95 3.70 -0.62
N ILE A 17 -6.37 2.44 -0.65
CA ILE A 17 -7.77 2.04 -0.53
C ILE A 17 -7.94 1.34 0.82
N ALA A 18 -8.86 1.85 1.64
CA ALA A 18 -9.20 1.26 2.92
C ALA A 18 -10.59 0.60 2.84
N VAL A 19 -10.69 -0.64 3.28
CA VAL A 19 -11.95 -1.41 3.31
C VAL A 19 -12.19 -1.93 4.71
N ILE A 20 -13.41 -1.72 5.22
CA ILE A 20 -13.86 -2.29 6.48
C ILE A 20 -14.59 -3.59 6.18
N GLN A 21 -14.13 -4.70 6.74
CA GLN A 21 -14.80 -5.99 6.66
C GLN A 21 -15.27 -6.41 8.05
N SER A 22 -16.59 -6.40 8.26
CA SER A 22 -17.20 -6.65 9.58
C SER A 22 -17.24 -8.13 9.96
N PHE A 23 -17.32 -9.04 8.98
CA PHE A 23 -17.50 -10.48 9.21
C PHE A 23 -16.34 -11.31 8.67
N GLY A 24 -15.96 -12.35 9.42
CA GLY A 24 -14.96 -13.34 9.02
C GLY A 24 -15.51 -14.41 8.07
N SER A 25 -14.67 -15.35 7.66
CA SER A 25 -15.03 -16.42 6.71
C SER A 25 -16.14 -17.36 7.20
N ARG A 26 -16.40 -17.39 8.51
CA ARG A 26 -17.48 -18.18 9.14
C ARG A 26 -18.73 -17.33 9.47
N ILE A 27 -18.84 -16.11 8.93
CA ILE A 27 -19.94 -15.15 9.21
C ILE A 27 -20.02 -14.76 10.72
N ASN A 28 -18.97 -15.04 11.49
CA ASN A 28 -18.84 -14.52 12.85
C ASN A 28 -18.37 -13.06 12.80
N LEU A 29 -18.86 -12.24 13.74
CA LEU A 29 -18.41 -10.86 13.90
C LEU A 29 -16.90 -10.86 14.14
N HIS A 30 -16.15 -10.29 13.20
CA HIS A 30 -14.69 -10.24 13.21
C HIS A 30 -14.23 -9.02 12.40
N PRO A 31 -14.45 -7.80 12.94
CA PRO A 31 -14.16 -6.58 12.21
C PRO A 31 -12.65 -6.44 11.99
N HIS A 32 -12.27 -6.24 10.73
CA HIS A 32 -10.89 -5.98 10.33
C HIS A 32 -10.85 -4.96 9.19
N LEU A 33 -9.69 -4.33 9.05
CA LEU A 33 -9.40 -3.34 8.03
C LEU A 33 -8.44 -3.92 7.01
N HIS A 34 -8.78 -3.82 5.73
CA HIS A 34 -7.87 -4.06 4.63
C HIS A 34 -7.37 -2.73 4.10
N PHE A 35 -6.05 -2.58 4.02
CA PHE A 35 -5.41 -1.46 3.35
C PHE A 35 -4.69 -1.98 2.12
N LEU A 36 -5.14 -1.55 0.94
CA LEU A 36 -4.45 -1.79 -0.32
C LEU A 36 -3.66 -0.53 -0.66
N LEU A 37 -2.38 -0.72 -0.94
CA LEU A 37 -1.50 0.35 -1.39
C LEU A 37 -1.19 0.12 -2.88
N THR A 38 -1.09 1.19 -3.65
CA THR A 38 -0.56 1.11 -5.02
C THR A 38 0.87 0.56 -4.99
N GLU A 39 1.29 -0.18 -6.03
CA GLU A 39 2.66 -0.70 -6.19
C GLU A 39 3.70 0.40 -6.46
N GLY A 40 3.45 1.63 -6.00
CA GLY A 40 4.13 2.84 -6.41
C GLY A 40 3.45 4.06 -5.81
N GLY A 41 3.92 5.24 -6.21
CA GLY A 41 3.35 6.51 -5.77
C GLY A 41 3.85 7.68 -6.59
N GLU A 42 3.18 8.81 -6.44
CA GLU A 42 3.56 10.06 -7.12
C GLU A 42 4.65 10.79 -6.33
N ASP A 43 5.61 11.37 -7.04
CA ASP A 43 6.57 12.31 -6.44
C ASP A 43 6.01 13.75 -6.39
N GLN A 44 6.85 14.70 -5.98
CA GLN A 44 6.46 16.11 -5.87
C GLN A 44 6.16 16.78 -7.22
N GLU A 45 6.60 16.20 -8.33
CA GLU A 45 6.32 16.67 -9.69
C GLU A 45 5.07 16.01 -10.28
N GLY A 46 4.41 15.13 -9.53
CA GLY A 46 3.24 14.36 -9.98
C GLY A 46 3.60 13.18 -10.88
N GLN A 47 4.88 12.79 -10.96
CA GLN A 47 5.28 11.64 -11.74
C GLN A 47 5.08 10.37 -10.91
N PHE A 48 4.42 9.36 -11.48
CA PHE A 48 4.21 8.08 -10.80
C PHE A 48 5.46 7.18 -10.91
N HIS A 49 5.90 6.64 -9.78
CA HIS A 49 7.04 5.75 -9.69
C HIS A 49 6.63 4.41 -9.13
N LYS A 50 6.91 3.35 -9.89
CA LYS A 50 6.71 1.97 -9.44
C LYS A 50 7.78 1.59 -8.41
N LEU A 51 7.38 0.92 -7.35
CA LEU A 51 8.28 0.30 -6.40
C LEU A 51 8.85 -0.98 -7.02
N SER A 52 10.15 -1.01 -7.25
CA SER A 52 10.87 -2.19 -7.74
C SER A 52 11.24 -3.10 -6.57
N PHE A 53 10.35 -4.02 -6.19
CA PHE A 53 10.74 -5.11 -5.28
C PHE A 53 11.30 -6.27 -6.11
N PHE A 54 12.62 -6.46 -6.10
CA PHE A 54 13.19 -7.72 -6.53
C PHE A 54 12.89 -8.78 -5.46
N TYR A 55 11.91 -9.64 -5.72
CA TYR A 55 11.80 -10.91 -4.99
C TYR A 55 13.03 -11.74 -5.38
N LYS A 56 14.00 -11.83 -4.47
CA LYS A 56 15.02 -12.88 -4.57
C LYS A 56 14.28 -14.18 -4.25
N HIS A 57 14.12 -15.01 -5.27
CA HIS A 57 13.54 -16.35 -5.20
C HIS A 57 14.21 -17.20 -4.11
#